data_AF-A0AA88RB43-F1
#
_entry.id   AF-A0AA88RB43-F1
#
_cell.length_a   1.000
_cell.length_b   1.000
_cell.length_c   1.000
_cell.angle_alpha   90.00
_cell.angle_beta   90.00
_cell.angle_gamma   90.00
#
_symmetry.space_group_name_H-M   'P 1'
#
loop_
_entity.id
_entity.type
_entity.pdbx_description
1 polymer ?
#
loop_
_entity_poly.entity_id
_entity_poly.type
_entity_poly.pdbx_seq_one_letter_code
_entity_poly.pdbx_strand_id
1 'polypeptide(L)'
;MGSRGIMGMLRGAATAALPVNHHPSCPFSLTTTSFGYGLLLQKKNIGRTYSARSALEPPDLSRLAQTARISLTPQEVEEFAPKIQQVVDWFGQLQAVDLQSIEPAIRADNEGDNLRDDLPHIFENREAMTAAVPSYEDPYIKVPKVLNKE
;
A
#
# COMPACT_ATOMS: atom_id res chain seq x y z
N MET A 1 68.11 17.47 11.43
CA MET A 1 66.73 17.17 11.86
C MET A 1 65.86 17.20 10.61
N GLY A 2 65.65 16.11 9.87
CA GLY A 2 65.15 14.81 10.31
C GLY A 2 63.70 14.66 9.83
N SER A 3 63.46 14.74 8.52
CA SER A 3 62.12 14.52 7.95
C SER A 3 62.09 13.13 7.30
N ARG A 4 61.42 12.20 7.99
CA ARG A 4 61.24 10.81 7.57
C ARG A 4 60.09 10.75 6.57
N GLY A 5 60.39 10.49 5.30
CA GLY A 5 59.40 10.09 4.31
C GLY A 5 58.94 8.65 4.56
N ILE A 6 57.66 8.47 4.87
CA ILE A 6 57.04 7.14 5.01
C ILE A 6 56.55 6.67 3.65
N MET A 7 57.25 5.68 3.10
CA MET A 7 56.84 4.93 1.91
C MET A 7 55.93 3.78 2.37
N GLY A 8 54.61 3.98 2.25
CA GLY A 8 53.59 2.97 2.57
C GLY A 8 53.08 2.30 1.30
N MET A 9 53.54 1.08 1.06
CA MET A 9 53.06 0.19 0.00
C MET A 9 51.56 -0.10 0.16
N LEU A 10 50.74 0.28 -0.82
CA LEU A 10 49.41 -0.31 -0.99
C LEU A 10 49.59 -1.75 -1.51
N ARG A 11 49.39 -2.73 -0.61
CA ARG A 11 49.19 -4.13 -0.99
C ARG A 11 47.76 -4.28 -1.53
N GLY A 12 47.64 -4.57 -2.81
CA GLY A 12 46.40 -5.02 -3.42
C GLY A 12 46.00 -6.37 -2.83
N ALA A 13 44.83 -6.42 -2.20
CA ALA A 13 44.21 -7.68 -1.79
C ALA A 13 43.52 -8.31 -3.00
N ALA A 14 44.04 -9.46 -3.42
CA ALA A 14 43.43 -10.31 -4.42
C ALA A 14 42.09 -10.86 -3.89
N THR A 15 40.98 -10.50 -4.54
CA THR A 15 39.68 -11.14 -4.31
C THR A 15 39.71 -12.52 -4.97
N ALA A 16 39.80 -13.57 -4.15
CA ALA A 16 39.69 -14.95 -4.61
C ALA A 16 38.23 -15.23 -4.96
N ALA A 17 38.00 -15.62 -6.21
CA ALA A 17 36.70 -16.09 -6.70
C ALA A 17 36.32 -17.41 -6.02
N LEU A 18 35.11 -17.46 -5.45
CA LEU A 18 34.51 -18.69 -4.92
C LEU A 18 33.86 -19.51 -6.05
N PRO A 19 33.92 -20.86 -6.01
CA PRO A 19 33.52 -21.71 -7.12
C PRO A 19 31.99 -21.83 -7.30
N VAL A 20 31.57 -21.74 -8.56
CA VAL A 20 30.20 -21.91 -9.03
C VAL A 20 29.80 -23.38 -8.95
N ASN A 21 29.05 -23.74 -7.90
CA ASN A 21 28.43 -25.06 -7.80
C ASN A 21 27.32 -25.19 -8.86
N HIS A 22 27.55 -26.10 -9.82
CA HIS A 22 26.59 -26.51 -10.82
C HIS A 22 25.46 -27.31 -10.16
N HIS A 23 24.23 -26.81 -10.19
CA HIS A 23 23.04 -27.61 -9.90
C HIS A 23 22.59 -28.36 -11.17
N PRO A 24 22.20 -29.63 -11.06
CA PRO A 24 21.84 -30.46 -12.21
C PRO A 24 20.59 -29.95 -12.92
N SER A 25 20.72 -29.91 -14.25
CA SER A 25 19.69 -29.70 -15.26
C SER A 25 18.37 -30.44 -14.96
N CYS A 26 17.30 -29.68 -14.69
CA CYS A 26 15.93 -30.18 -14.82
C CYS A 26 15.52 -30.13 -16.30
N PRO A 27 15.14 -31.26 -16.93
CA PRO A 27 14.60 -31.25 -18.28
C PRO A 27 13.10 -30.92 -18.19
N PHE A 28 12.74 -29.63 -18.30
CA PHE A 28 11.34 -29.25 -18.49
C PHE A 28 11.08 -29.12 -20.00
N SER A 29 10.44 -30.13 -20.59
CA SER A 29 10.01 -30.10 -21.99
C SER A 29 9.09 -28.91 -22.24
N LEU A 30 9.51 -28.02 -23.13
CA LEU A 30 8.70 -26.94 -23.67
C LEU A 30 7.68 -27.50 -24.66
N THR A 31 6.47 -27.81 -24.20
CA THR A 31 5.31 -27.86 -25.09
C THR A 31 4.72 -26.46 -25.15
N THR A 32 5.05 -25.74 -26.22
CA THR A 32 4.38 -24.50 -26.63
C THR A 32 2.96 -24.84 -27.06
N THR A 33 2.02 -24.79 -26.12
CA THR A 33 0.60 -24.75 -26.44
C THR A 33 0.20 -23.29 -26.54
N SER A 34 0.02 -22.81 -27.78
CA SER A 34 -0.56 -21.51 -28.11
C SER A 34 -2.00 -21.43 -27.56
N PHE A 35 -2.16 -20.94 -26.33
CA PHE A 35 -3.47 -20.53 -25.82
C PHE A 35 -3.75 -19.11 -26.31
N GLY A 36 -4.59 -19.02 -27.35
CA GLY A 36 -5.12 -17.74 -27.82
C GLY A 36 -6.06 -17.17 -26.77
N TYR A 37 -5.59 -16.19 -26.00
CA TYR A 37 -6.44 -15.39 -25.14
C TYR A 37 -7.19 -14.36 -26.00
N GLY A 38 -8.36 -14.75 -26.49
CA GLY A 38 -9.35 -13.81 -27.00
C GLY A 38 -9.93 -13.00 -25.83
N LEU A 39 -9.38 -11.81 -25.59
CA LEU A 39 -9.87 -10.89 -24.57
C LEU A 39 -11.18 -10.25 -25.03
N LEU A 40 -12.31 -10.91 -24.76
CA LEU A 40 -13.63 -10.30 -24.85
C LEU A 40 -13.80 -9.37 -23.64
N LEU A 41 -13.27 -8.14 -23.75
CA LEU A 41 -13.59 -7.02 -22.88
C LEU A 41 -15.05 -6.63 -23.12
N GLN A 42 -15.95 -7.40 -22.52
CA GLN A 42 -17.35 -7.06 -22.47
C GLN A 42 -17.48 -5.87 -21.51
N LYS A 43 -17.64 -4.67 -22.08
CA LYS A 43 -18.00 -3.43 -21.37
C LYS A 43 -19.29 -3.68 -20.58
N LYS A 44 -19.14 -4.11 -19.33
CA LYS A 44 -20.25 -4.12 -18.37
C LYS A 44 -20.46 -2.68 -17.93
N ASN A 45 -21.45 -2.04 -18.55
CA ASN A 45 -22.05 -0.79 -18.06
C ASN A 45 -22.72 -1.10 -16.71
N ILE A 46 -21.92 -1.06 -15.65
CA ILE A 46 -22.43 -1.02 -14.27
C ILE A 46 -22.71 0.46 -14.01
N GLY A 47 -23.87 0.92 -14.44
CA GLY A 47 -24.41 2.22 -14.03
C GLY A 47 -24.65 2.18 -12.53
N ARG A 48 -23.65 2.56 -11.74
CA ARG A 48 -23.81 2.80 -10.31
C ARG A 48 -24.70 4.04 -10.17
N THR A 49 -25.94 3.84 -9.80
CA THR A 49 -26.84 4.91 -9.39
C THR A 49 -26.36 5.43 -8.02
N TYR A 50 -25.62 6.52 -8.02
CA TYR A 50 -25.39 7.28 -6.79
C TYR A 50 -26.72 7.96 -6.44
N SER A 51 -27.43 7.43 -5.45
CA SER A 51 -28.59 8.10 -4.87
C SER A 51 -28.10 9.37 -4.20
N ALA A 52 -28.27 10.51 -4.87
CA ALA A 52 -27.97 11.82 -4.33
C ALA A 52 -28.93 12.10 -3.17
N ARG A 53 -28.52 11.81 -1.94
CA ARG A 53 -29.13 12.42 -0.77
C ARG A 53 -28.77 13.89 -0.80
N SER A 54 -29.75 14.71 -1.20
CA SER A 54 -29.64 16.12 -1.52
C SER A 54 -29.58 17.06 -0.30
N ALA A 55 -29.43 16.51 0.92
CA ALA A 55 -29.14 17.28 2.10
C ALA A 55 -28.02 16.57 2.88
N LEU A 56 -26.89 17.26 3.04
CA LEU A 56 -25.82 16.80 3.92
C LEU A 56 -26.34 16.96 5.34
N GLU A 57 -26.92 15.88 5.92
CA GLU A 57 -27.17 15.87 7.36
C GLU A 57 -25.85 16.16 8.10
N PRO A 58 -25.89 16.92 9.21
CA PRO A 58 -24.71 17.18 9.99
C PRO A 58 -24.01 15.86 10.34
N PRO A 59 -22.71 15.71 10.05
CA PRO A 59 -22.02 14.46 10.26
C PRO A 59 -21.96 14.12 11.75
N ASP A 60 -22.36 12.89 12.10
CA ASP A 60 -22.15 12.35 13.45
C ASP A 60 -20.65 12.10 13.68
N LEU A 61 -20.02 13.00 14.43
CA LEU A 61 -18.59 12.95 14.71
C LEU A 61 -18.20 11.72 15.54
N SER A 62 -19.05 11.26 16.47
CA SER A 62 -18.77 10.08 17.28
C SER A 62 -18.72 8.81 16.41
N ARG A 63 -19.66 8.70 15.47
CA ARG A 63 -19.68 7.59 14.50
C ARG A 63 -18.48 7.64 13.54
N LEU A 64 -18.12 8.84 13.06
CA LEU A 64 -16.93 9.01 12.22
C LEU A 64 -15.65 8.61 12.96
N ALA A 65 -15.48 9.03 14.22
CA ALA A 65 -14.33 8.68 15.03
C ALA A 65 -14.22 7.16 15.25
N GLN A 66 -15.35 6.50 15.53
CA GLN A 66 -15.39 5.04 15.66
C GLN A 66 -14.98 4.31 14.37
N THR A 67 -15.38 4.84 13.22
CA THR A 67 -15.04 4.30 11.90
C THR A 67 -13.54 4.46 11.61
N ALA A 68 -12.97 5.60 11.98
CA ALA A 68 -11.54 5.88 11.84
C ALA A 68 -10.66 5.27 12.96
N ARG A 69 -11.26 4.57 13.94
CA ARG A 69 -10.56 4.06 15.13
C ARG A 69 -9.85 5.16 15.94
N ILE A 70 -10.43 6.35 15.98
CA ILE A 70 -9.97 7.49 16.77
C ILE A 70 -10.82 7.57 18.05
N SER A 71 -10.15 7.67 19.20
CA SER A 71 -10.83 7.91 20.49
C SER A 71 -10.94 9.42 20.71
N LEU A 72 -12.16 9.90 20.97
CA LEU A 72 -12.44 11.30 21.28
C LEU A 72 -13.17 11.41 22.62
N THR A 73 -12.83 12.43 23.39
CA THR A 73 -13.57 12.84 24.58
C THR A 73 -14.80 13.68 24.18
N PRO A 74 -15.82 13.80 25.05
CA PRO A 74 -16.99 14.62 24.75
C PRO A 74 -16.65 16.10 24.47
N GLN A 75 -15.64 16.63 25.17
CA GLN A 75 -15.17 18.00 24.96
C GLN A 75 -14.52 18.20 23.58
N GLU A 76 -13.70 17.24 23.13
CA GLU A 76 -13.11 17.28 21.79
C GLU A 76 -14.17 17.15 20.70
N VAL A 77 -15.24 16.39 20.95
CA VAL A 77 -16.37 16.29 20.02
C VAL A 77 -17.03 17.66 19.84
N GLU A 78 -17.30 18.38 20.91
CA GLU A 78 -17.88 19.73 20.84
C GLU A 78 -16.95 20.73 20.13
N GLU A 79 -15.63 20.59 20.30
CA GLU A 79 -14.65 21.46 19.65
C GLU A 79 -14.50 21.17 18.14
N PHE A 80 -14.48 19.89 17.76
CA PHE A 80 -14.20 19.48 16.39
C PHE A 80 -15.46 19.44 15.51
N ALA A 81 -16.65 19.20 16.07
CA ALA A 81 -17.90 19.17 15.32
C ALA A 81 -18.11 20.37 14.38
N PRO A 82 -18.00 21.64 14.84
CA PRO A 82 -18.20 22.79 13.96
C PRO A 82 -17.10 22.92 12.90
N LYS A 83 -15.86 22.49 13.20
CA LYS A 83 -14.75 22.54 12.24
C LYS A 83 -14.96 21.56 11.09
N ILE A 84 -15.39 20.34 11.41
CA ILE A 84 -15.71 19.32 10.39
C ILE A 84 -16.92 19.75 9.56
N GLN A 85 -17.94 20.34 10.20
CA GLN A 85 -19.10 20.87 9.48
C GLN A 85 -18.71 21.93 8.46
N GLN A 86 -17.85 22.89 8.82
CA GLN A 86 -17.35 23.92 7.87
C GLN A 86 -16.65 23.31 6.66
N VAL A 87 -15.86 22.25 6.84
CA VAL A 87 -15.19 21.56 5.73
C VAL A 87 -16.21 20.89 4.81
N VAL A 88 -17.19 20.19 5.39
CA VAL A 88 -18.26 19.52 4.62
C VAL A 88 -19.11 20.53 3.85
N ASP A 89 -19.47 21.66 4.48
CA ASP A 89 -20.21 22.75 3.85
C ASP A 89 -19.43 23.36 2.68
N TRP A 90 -18.10 23.51 2.83
CA TRP A 90 -17.23 23.97 1.75
C TRP A 90 -17.23 23.00 0.56
N PHE A 91 -17.13 21.70 0.80
CA PHE A 91 -17.28 20.68 -0.26
C PHE A 91 -18.69 20.65 -0.88
N GLY A 92 -19.71 21.08 -0.14
CA GLY A 92 -21.09 21.22 -0.64
C GLY A 92 -21.21 22.10 -1.88
N GLN A 93 -20.29 23.04 -2.08
CA GLN A 93 -20.24 23.89 -3.28
C GLN A 93 -20.11 23.08 -4.59
N LEU A 94 -19.49 21.90 -4.53
CA LEU A 94 -19.32 21.02 -5.71
C LEU A 94 -20.65 20.43 -6.20
N GLN A 95 -21.71 20.41 -5.37
CA GLN A 95 -23.02 19.90 -5.76
C GLN A 95 -23.73 20.79 -6.80
N ALA A 96 -23.30 22.05 -6.95
CA ALA A 96 -23.84 22.97 -7.95
C ALA A 96 -23.34 22.70 -9.38
N VAL A 97 -22.32 21.85 -9.54
CA VAL A 97 -21.71 21.53 -10.84
C VAL A 97 -22.40 20.32 -11.46
N ASP A 98 -22.82 20.43 -12.72
CA ASP A 98 -23.39 19.31 -13.48
C ASP A 98 -22.28 18.37 -13.99
N LEU A 99 -22.38 17.09 -13.62
CA LEU A 99 -21.42 16.03 -13.96
C LEU A 99 -22.09 14.83 -14.65
N GLN A 100 -23.35 14.93 -15.09
CA GLN A 100 -24.11 13.77 -15.61
C GLN A 100 -23.45 13.08 -16.82
N SER A 101 -22.67 13.82 -17.61
CA SER A 101 -22.03 13.31 -18.83
C SER A 101 -20.52 13.09 -18.71
N ILE A 102 -19.95 13.21 -17.50
CA ILE A 102 -18.50 13.13 -17.28
C ILE A 102 -18.18 11.83 -16.54
N GLU A 103 -17.30 11.02 -17.12
CA GLU A 103 -16.80 9.81 -16.48
C GLU A 103 -15.86 10.16 -15.31
N PRO A 104 -15.93 9.48 -14.15
CA PRO A 104 -15.04 9.72 -13.03
C PRO A 104 -13.57 9.49 -13.37
N ALA A 105 -12.70 10.43 -13.01
CA ALA A 105 -11.25 10.26 -13.13
C ALA A 105 -10.71 9.40 -11.96
N ILE A 106 -10.24 8.18 -12.26
CA ILE A 106 -9.73 7.23 -11.24
C ILE A 106 -8.24 7.45 -10.97
N ARG A 107 -7.47 7.81 -12.00
CA ARG A 107 -6.03 8.09 -11.96
C ARG A 107 -5.74 9.32 -12.81
N ALA A 108 -4.66 10.02 -12.46
CA ALA A 108 -4.17 11.16 -13.24
C ALA A 108 -3.43 10.72 -14.52
N ASP A 109 -2.80 9.55 -14.45
CA ASP A 109 -2.08 8.91 -15.54
C ASP A 109 -2.91 7.78 -16.18
N ASN A 110 -2.69 7.57 -17.46
CA ASN A 110 -3.37 6.53 -18.25
C ASN A 110 -2.46 5.33 -18.54
N GLU A 111 -1.43 5.12 -17.72
CA GLU A 111 -0.55 3.97 -17.90
C GLU A 111 -1.32 2.66 -17.61
N GLY A 112 -1.16 1.70 -18.52
CA GLY A 112 -1.86 0.42 -18.49
C GLY A 112 -1.40 -0.52 -17.37
N ASP A 113 -1.84 -1.76 -17.46
CA ASP A 113 -1.62 -2.79 -16.44
C ASP A 113 -0.14 -2.91 -16.02
N ASN A 114 0.16 -2.43 -14.81
CA ASN A 114 1.45 -2.62 -14.18
C ASN A 114 1.42 -3.95 -13.42
N LEU A 115 1.68 -5.04 -14.15
CA LEU A 115 1.71 -6.38 -13.59
C LEU A 115 3.09 -6.71 -13.05
N ARG A 116 3.13 -7.27 -11.85
CA ARG A 116 4.35 -7.86 -11.27
C ARG A 116 4.55 -9.28 -11.82
N ASP A 117 5.78 -9.63 -12.17
CA ASP A 117 6.15 -11.00 -12.55
C ASP A 117 5.88 -11.99 -11.42
N ASP A 118 5.41 -13.18 -11.77
CA ASP A 118 5.17 -14.27 -10.81
C ASP A 118 6.46 -15.05 -10.52
N LEU A 119 7.45 -14.36 -9.96
CA LEU A 119 8.71 -14.93 -9.51
C LEU A 119 8.83 -14.84 -7.99
N PRO A 120 9.34 -15.89 -7.31
CA PRO A 120 9.58 -15.84 -5.88
C PRO A 120 10.75 -14.91 -5.55
N HIS A 121 10.59 -14.09 -4.52
CA HIS A 121 11.64 -13.23 -3.97
C HIS A 121 11.92 -13.62 -2.52
N ILE A 122 13.20 -13.74 -2.17
CA ILE A 122 13.63 -13.97 -0.79
C ILE A 122 13.75 -12.61 -0.10
N PHE A 123 13.12 -12.47 1.06
CA PHE A 123 13.20 -11.28 1.89
C PHE A 123 14.17 -11.55 3.05
N GLU A 124 15.38 -10.98 2.96
CA GLU A 124 16.46 -11.21 3.94
C GLU A 124 16.27 -10.46 5.26
N ASN A 125 15.36 -9.48 5.32
CA ASN A 125 15.31 -8.52 6.42
C ASN A 125 14.30 -8.87 7.52
N ARG A 126 14.13 -10.16 7.81
CA ARG A 126 13.09 -10.63 8.75
C ARG A 126 13.35 -10.11 10.16
N GLU A 127 14.61 -10.12 10.61
CA GLU A 127 15.00 -9.69 11.94
C GLU A 127 14.71 -8.21 12.17
N ALA A 128 14.98 -7.33 11.19
CA ALA A 128 14.67 -5.92 11.33
C ALA A 128 13.16 -5.64 11.30
N MET A 129 12.39 -6.42 10.54
CA MET A 129 10.92 -6.32 10.55
C MET A 129 10.36 -6.67 11.93
N THR A 130 10.83 -7.75 12.55
CA THR A 130 10.39 -8.15 13.89
C THR A 130 10.85 -7.15 14.96
N ALA A 131 12.07 -6.61 14.85
CA ALA A 131 12.58 -5.62 15.79
C ALA A 131 11.78 -4.30 15.80
N ALA A 132 11.08 -3.97 14.72
CA ALA A 132 10.19 -2.80 14.64
C ALA A 132 8.83 -3.01 15.34
N VAL A 133 8.49 -4.25 15.72
CA VAL A 133 7.21 -4.57 16.33
C VAL A 133 7.28 -4.33 17.85
N PRO A 134 6.35 -3.54 18.44
CA PRO A 134 6.38 -3.23 19.87
C PRO A 134 6.27 -4.44 20.81
N SER A 135 5.56 -5.50 20.40
CA SER A 135 5.40 -6.72 21.20
C SER A 135 5.27 -7.94 20.29
N TYR A 136 6.17 -8.89 20.46
CA TYR A 136 6.21 -10.14 19.70
C TYR A 136 6.71 -11.30 20.57
N GLU A 137 6.43 -12.51 20.12
CA GLU A 137 6.91 -13.77 20.69
C GLU A 137 7.24 -14.67 19.51
N ASP A 138 8.53 -14.79 19.20
CA ASP A 138 8.99 -15.37 17.93
C ASP A 138 8.34 -16.72 17.64
N PRO A 139 7.74 -16.93 16.45
CA PRO A 139 7.72 -16.07 15.26
C PRO A 139 6.51 -15.11 15.12
N TYR A 140 5.73 -14.87 16.18
CA TYR A 140 4.41 -14.23 16.12
C TYR A 140 4.38 -12.80 16.69
N ILE A 141 3.51 -11.97 16.12
CA ILE A 141 3.18 -10.64 16.68
C ILE A 141 2.09 -10.81 17.74
N LYS A 142 2.28 -10.20 18.91
CA LYS A 142 1.30 -10.27 20.01
C LYS A 142 0.26 -9.17 19.84
N VAL A 143 -1.01 -9.56 19.77
CA VAL A 143 -2.16 -8.65 19.72
C VAL A 143 -3.15 -8.99 20.83
N PRO A 144 -3.93 -8.01 21.34
CA PRO A 144 -5.03 -8.29 22.23
C PRO A 144 -6.00 -9.29 21.59
N LYS A 145 -6.50 -10.24 22.40
CA LYS A 145 -7.47 -11.24 21.93
C LYS A 145 -8.71 -10.53 21.40
N VAL A 146 -9.12 -10.87 20.17
CA VAL A 146 -10.39 -10.41 19.60
C VAL A 146 -11.52 -11.08 20.38
N LEU A 147 -12.30 -10.27 21.09
CA LEU A 147 -13.52 -10.68 21.74
C LEU A 147 -14.69 -10.24 20.85
N ASN A 148 -15.60 -11.16 20.53
CA ASN A 148 -16.85 -10.79 19.88
C ASN A 148 -17.69 -10.02 20.90
N LYS A 149 -18.09 -8.79 20.55
CA LYS A 149 -19.14 -8.09 21.29
C LYS A 149 -20.47 -8.61 20.76
N GLU A 150 -21.21 -9.34 21.58
CA GLU A 150 -22.64 -9.60 21.34
C GLU A 150 -23.45 -8.30 21.47
#